data_AF-A0A5E4EWV6-F1
#
_entry.id   AF-A0A5E4EWV6-F1
#
_cell.length_a   1.000
_cell.length_b   1.000
_cell.length_c   1.000
_cell.angle_alpha   90.00
_cell.angle_beta   90.00
_cell.angle_gamma   90.00
#
_symmetry.space_group_name_H-M   'P 1'
#
loop_
_entity.id
_entity.type
_entity.pdbx_description
1 polymer ?
#
loop_
_entity_poly.entity_id
_entity_poly.type
_entity_poly.pdbx_seq_one_letter_code
_entity_poly.pdbx_strand_id
1 'polypeptide(L)'
;MTGQFQKSSMYMEHNPGIVENGDFRKNLDDDGRPKRTGTWMTASAHIITAVIGSGVLSLAWAIAQLGWVAGPAVLMAFSFITYFTSTLLADCYRSPDPVHGKRNYTYMDVVRANLGGRKVQLCGLAQYGNLIGVTIGYTITASISMVAVKRSNCFHKHGHHVKCRTSNNPFMIIFACIQILLSQIPNFHKLSWLSIIAAVMSFAYSSIGLGLSVAKVIAGPHARTTLTGGTVGIDVSASDKVWKTFQAIGDIAFAYAYSTVLVEIQDTLKSPPAENKAMKRATSIGIATTTVFYVLCGCVGYAAFGNDAPGNFLTGFGFYEPFWLVDLANICIAIHLIGAYQVF
;
A
#
# COMPACT_ATOMS: atom_id res chain seq x y z
N MET A 1 -59.83 57.96 -17.25
CA MET A 1 -59.71 56.54 -16.83
C MET A 1 -60.22 55.74 -18.01
N THR A 2 -59.51 54.85 -18.68
CA THR A 2 -58.34 54.02 -18.38
C THR A 2 -57.91 53.45 -19.73
N GLY A 3 -56.62 53.52 -20.06
CA GLY A 3 -56.10 53.02 -21.34
C GLY A 3 -55.95 51.50 -21.37
N GLN A 4 -55.84 50.93 -22.57
CA GLN A 4 -55.17 49.65 -22.79
C GLN A 4 -54.59 49.60 -24.22
N PHE A 5 -53.26 49.54 -24.27
CA PHE A 5 -52.45 49.32 -25.46
C PHE A 5 -52.52 47.84 -25.87
N GLN A 6 -52.70 47.64 -27.17
CA GLN A 6 -52.69 46.36 -27.87
C GLN A 6 -51.29 45.72 -27.83
N LYS A 7 -51.18 44.48 -27.35
CA LYS A 7 -49.96 43.66 -27.47
C LYS A 7 -50.29 42.34 -28.16
N SER A 8 -49.71 42.17 -29.35
CA SER A 8 -49.72 40.94 -30.13
C SER A 8 -49.00 39.84 -29.35
N SER A 9 -49.65 38.70 -29.14
CA SER A 9 -49.03 37.50 -28.58
C SER A 9 -48.94 36.45 -29.68
N MET A 10 -47.72 36.28 -30.20
CA MET A 10 -47.31 35.19 -31.07
C MET A 10 -47.11 33.95 -30.19
N TYR A 11 -47.87 32.90 -30.46
CA TYR A 11 -47.69 31.58 -29.85
C TYR A 11 -46.27 31.08 -30.14
N MET A 12 -45.47 30.90 -29.08
CA MET A 12 -44.32 30.00 -29.10
C MET A 12 -44.56 28.93 -28.04
N GLU A 13 -44.95 27.76 -28.52
CA GLU A 13 -44.97 26.53 -27.75
C GLU A 13 -43.51 26.16 -27.45
N HIS A 14 -43.05 26.51 -26.25
CA HIS A 14 -41.73 26.11 -25.78
C HIS A 14 -41.79 24.64 -25.39
N ASN A 15 -41.41 23.77 -26.32
CA ASN A 15 -41.20 22.34 -26.09
C ASN A 15 -39.95 22.16 -25.20
N PRO A 16 -40.08 21.78 -23.90
CA PRO A 16 -38.94 21.70 -22.99
C PRO A 16 -38.29 20.31 -22.98
N GLY A 17 -38.44 19.55 -24.05
CA GLY A 17 -37.79 18.25 -24.20
C GLY A 17 -37.12 18.19 -25.55
N ILE A 18 -35.80 18.03 -25.58
CA ILE A 18 -35.09 17.00 -26.39
C ILE A 18 -33.58 17.30 -26.57
N VAL A 19 -33.03 18.49 -26.28
CA VAL A 19 -31.65 18.79 -26.77
C VAL A 19 -30.50 18.77 -25.73
N GLU A 20 -30.73 18.69 -24.42
CA GLU A 20 -29.60 18.71 -23.44
C GLU A 20 -29.45 17.47 -22.52
N ASN A 21 -30.33 16.46 -22.61
CA ASN A 21 -30.27 15.29 -21.72
C ASN A 21 -29.47 14.09 -22.28
N GLY A 22 -29.14 14.09 -23.57
CA GLY A 22 -28.50 12.96 -24.24
C GLY A 22 -27.01 12.81 -23.95
N ASP A 23 -26.29 13.90 -23.72
CA ASP A 23 -24.84 13.89 -23.48
C ASP A 23 -24.47 13.71 -22.00
N PHE A 24 -25.27 14.25 -21.08
CA PHE A 24 -25.06 14.04 -19.65
C PHE A 24 -25.18 12.56 -19.23
N ARG A 25 -26.15 11.81 -19.79
CA ARG A 25 -26.32 10.38 -19.49
C ARG A 25 -25.19 9.49 -20.01
N LYS A 26 -24.41 9.90 -21.02
CA LYS A 26 -23.28 9.10 -21.53
C LYS A 26 -22.09 9.05 -20.55
N ASN A 27 -22.01 10.01 -19.64
CA ASN A 27 -20.90 10.18 -18.70
C ASN A 27 -21.20 9.66 -17.29
N LEU A 28 -22.33 8.97 -17.10
CA LEU A 28 -22.72 8.39 -15.81
C LEU A 28 -22.70 6.86 -15.85
N ASP A 29 -22.39 6.26 -14.70
CA ASP A 29 -22.57 4.83 -14.45
C ASP A 29 -24.04 4.49 -14.10
N ASP A 30 -24.34 3.20 -13.92
CA ASP A 30 -25.65 2.67 -13.56
C ASP A 30 -26.20 3.15 -12.20
N ASP A 31 -25.34 3.71 -11.35
CA ASP A 31 -25.67 4.34 -10.07
C ASP A 31 -25.89 5.87 -10.17
N GLY A 32 -25.82 6.44 -11.37
CA GLY A 32 -25.96 7.87 -11.62
C GLY A 32 -24.74 8.72 -11.23
N ARG A 33 -23.59 8.10 -10.92
CA ARG A 33 -22.33 8.81 -10.61
C ARG A 33 -21.44 8.96 -11.85
N PRO A 34 -20.46 9.90 -11.84
CA PRO A 34 -19.49 10.01 -12.93
C PRO A 34 -18.85 8.67 -13.26
N LYS A 35 -18.71 8.40 -14.56
CA LYS A 35 -18.25 7.11 -15.07
C LYS A 35 -16.88 6.72 -14.54
N ARG A 36 -16.79 5.53 -13.96
CA ARG A 36 -15.52 4.92 -13.54
C ARG A 36 -14.70 4.53 -14.75
N THR A 37 -13.39 4.78 -14.69
CA THR A 37 -12.46 4.57 -15.81
C THR A 37 -11.31 3.62 -15.48
N GLY A 38 -11.19 3.22 -14.21
CA GLY A 38 -10.18 2.28 -13.75
C GLY A 38 -10.28 0.94 -14.45
N THR A 39 -9.14 0.27 -14.56
CA THR A 39 -8.99 -1.04 -15.21
C THR A 39 -8.36 -2.01 -14.23
N TRP A 40 -8.36 -3.31 -14.56
CA TRP A 40 -7.62 -4.30 -13.77
C TRP A 40 -6.13 -3.96 -13.65
N MET A 41 -5.54 -3.23 -14.62
CA MET A 41 -4.15 -2.77 -14.53
C MET A 41 -3.96 -1.67 -13.50
N THR A 42 -4.82 -0.64 -13.51
CA THR A 42 -4.74 0.44 -12.52
C THR A 42 -5.05 -0.08 -11.13
N ALA A 43 -6.03 -0.97 -10.98
CA ALA A 43 -6.30 -1.65 -9.72
C ALA A 43 -5.10 -2.51 -9.27
N SER A 44 -4.44 -3.23 -10.17
CA SER A 44 -3.22 -3.98 -9.82
C SER A 44 -2.12 -3.05 -9.31
N ALA A 45 -1.94 -1.88 -9.95
CA ALA A 45 -0.98 -0.88 -9.49
C ALA A 45 -1.35 -0.33 -8.11
N HIS A 46 -2.62 -0.06 -7.83
CA HIS A 46 -3.06 0.34 -6.48
C HIS A 46 -2.82 -0.74 -5.43
N ILE A 47 -3.09 -2.01 -5.74
CA ILE A 47 -2.81 -3.14 -4.85
C ILE A 47 -1.31 -3.25 -4.61
N ILE A 48 -0.48 -3.21 -5.66
CA ILE A 48 0.98 -3.27 -5.52
C ILE A 48 1.50 -2.09 -4.69
N THR A 49 0.98 -0.89 -4.91
CA THR A 49 1.34 0.30 -4.11
C THR A 49 0.92 0.15 -2.65
N ALA A 50 -0.25 -0.41 -2.39
CA ALA A 50 -0.73 -0.62 -1.02
C ALA A 50 0.05 -1.71 -0.28
N VAL A 51 0.46 -2.76 -1.00
CA VAL A 51 1.13 -3.93 -0.41
C VAL A 51 2.65 -3.71 -0.36
N ILE A 52 3.32 -3.50 -1.51
CA ILE A 52 4.79 -3.29 -1.60
C ILE A 52 5.17 -1.90 -1.09
N GLY A 53 5.12 -1.72 0.22
CA GLY A 53 5.48 -0.50 0.94
C GLY A 53 6.46 -0.76 2.09
N SER A 54 6.21 -0.16 3.25
CA SER A 54 7.10 -0.35 4.41
C SER A 54 7.28 -1.81 4.84
N GLY A 55 6.28 -2.67 4.59
CA GLY A 55 6.31 -4.08 4.97
C GLY A 55 7.42 -4.89 4.30
N VAL A 56 7.79 -4.62 3.04
CA VAL A 56 8.83 -5.41 2.35
C VAL A 56 10.22 -5.21 2.97
N LEU A 57 10.45 -4.05 3.60
CA LEU A 57 11.73 -3.65 4.16
C LEU A 57 12.06 -4.43 5.44
N SER A 58 11.04 -4.88 6.18
CA SER A 58 11.15 -5.63 7.42
C SER A 58 11.11 -7.15 7.24
N LEU A 59 10.75 -7.65 6.05
CA LEU A 59 10.65 -9.10 5.81
C LEU A 59 11.95 -9.87 6.05
N ALA A 60 13.11 -9.28 5.76
CA ALA A 60 14.40 -9.91 6.06
C ALA A 60 14.57 -10.14 7.58
N TRP A 61 14.17 -9.15 8.38
CA TRP A 61 14.14 -9.27 9.83
C TRP A 61 13.08 -10.27 10.30
N ALA A 62 11.87 -10.27 9.72
CA ALA A 62 10.83 -11.21 10.08
C ALA A 62 11.26 -12.66 9.82
N ILE A 63 11.85 -12.94 8.65
CA ILE A 63 12.42 -14.27 8.35
C ILE A 63 13.62 -14.55 9.27
N ALA A 64 14.43 -13.57 9.66
CA ALA A 64 15.48 -13.79 10.65
C ALA A 64 14.95 -14.19 12.03
N GLN A 65 13.76 -13.74 12.41
CA GLN A 65 13.11 -14.16 13.66
C GLN A 65 12.46 -15.55 13.54
N LEU A 66 11.98 -15.93 12.36
CA LEU A 66 11.23 -17.19 12.16
C LEU A 66 12.10 -18.35 11.62
N GLY A 67 13.17 -18.04 10.90
CA GLY A 67 14.07 -18.97 10.23
C GLY A 67 13.60 -19.43 8.85
N TRP A 68 14.43 -20.28 8.23
CA TRP A 68 14.22 -20.82 6.88
C TRP A 68 12.96 -21.67 6.71
N VAL A 69 12.39 -22.20 7.80
CA VAL A 69 11.18 -23.02 7.74
C VAL A 69 9.94 -22.17 7.96
N ALA A 70 9.78 -21.61 9.16
CA ALA A 70 8.55 -20.90 9.53
C ALA A 70 8.39 -19.57 8.77
N GLY A 71 9.48 -18.87 8.45
CA GLY A 71 9.42 -17.58 7.76
C GLY A 71 8.73 -17.67 6.40
N PRO A 72 9.29 -18.43 5.43
CA PRO A 72 8.66 -18.62 4.13
C PRO A 72 7.27 -19.26 4.21
N ALA A 73 7.05 -20.21 5.13
CA ALA A 73 5.74 -20.86 5.30
C ALA A 73 4.65 -19.87 5.74
N VAL A 74 4.94 -19.02 6.73
CA VAL A 74 4.01 -17.98 7.20
C VAL A 74 3.75 -16.94 6.10
N LEU A 75 4.78 -16.55 5.35
CA LEU A 75 4.65 -15.63 4.22
C LEU A 75 3.71 -16.19 3.14
N MET A 76 3.87 -17.46 2.76
CA MET A 76 2.98 -18.12 1.79
C MET A 76 1.56 -18.28 2.33
N ALA A 77 1.42 -18.57 3.63
CA ALA A 77 0.11 -18.68 4.27
C ALA A 77 -0.65 -17.34 4.23
N PHE A 78 0.00 -16.22 4.58
CA PHE A 78 -0.64 -14.89 4.50
C PHE A 78 -0.93 -14.46 3.07
N SER A 79 -0.06 -14.79 2.10
CA SER A 79 -0.36 -14.59 0.68
C SER A 79 -1.68 -15.28 0.27
N PHE A 80 -1.83 -16.56 0.63
CA PHE A 80 -3.04 -17.32 0.33
C PHE A 80 -4.27 -16.78 1.05
N ILE A 81 -4.17 -16.50 2.35
CA ILE A 81 -5.27 -15.94 3.15
C ILE A 81 -5.74 -14.62 2.55
N THR A 82 -4.82 -13.73 2.21
CA THR A 82 -5.15 -12.43 1.60
C THR A 82 -5.78 -12.62 0.23
N TYR A 83 -5.27 -13.52 -0.61
CA TYR A 83 -5.86 -13.81 -1.91
C TYR A 83 -7.30 -14.32 -1.80
N PHE A 84 -7.51 -15.29 -0.91
CA PHE A 84 -8.82 -15.89 -0.67
C PHE A 84 -9.82 -14.86 -0.14
N THR A 85 -9.46 -14.15 0.93
CA THR A 85 -10.34 -13.17 1.57
C THR A 85 -10.64 -11.96 0.68
N SER A 86 -9.64 -11.45 -0.07
CA SER A 86 -9.85 -10.38 -1.05
C SER A 86 -10.74 -10.80 -2.22
N THR A 87 -10.67 -12.05 -2.65
CA THR A 87 -11.54 -12.59 -3.70
C THR A 87 -13.00 -12.65 -3.25
N LEU A 88 -13.25 -13.03 -2.00
CA LEU A 88 -14.59 -13.02 -1.41
C LEU A 88 -15.10 -11.59 -1.23
N LEU A 89 -14.27 -10.69 -0.70
CA LEU A 89 -14.64 -9.29 -0.49
C LEU A 89 -15.00 -8.59 -1.81
N ALA A 90 -14.32 -8.95 -2.90
CA ALA A 90 -14.61 -8.40 -4.22
C ALA A 90 -16.03 -8.74 -4.73
N ASP A 91 -16.60 -9.89 -4.34
CA ASP A 91 -17.98 -10.23 -4.67
C ASP A 91 -18.99 -9.45 -3.82
N CYS A 92 -18.60 -8.98 -2.64
CA CYS A 92 -19.47 -8.21 -1.76
C CYS A 92 -19.61 -6.73 -2.15
N TYR A 93 -18.82 -6.22 -3.11
CA TYR A 93 -18.92 -4.84 -3.60
C TYR A 93 -20.33 -4.50 -4.08
N ARG A 94 -20.98 -5.42 -4.82
CA ARG A 94 -22.39 -5.32 -5.15
C ARG A 94 -23.20 -6.27 -4.27
N SER A 95 -24.37 -5.82 -3.81
CA SER A 95 -25.27 -6.65 -2.99
C SER A 95 -26.74 -6.37 -3.34
N PRO A 96 -27.64 -7.36 -3.30
CA PRO A 96 -27.43 -8.75 -2.87
C PRO A 96 -26.81 -9.67 -3.94
N ASP A 97 -26.84 -9.28 -5.20
CA ASP A 97 -26.18 -10.02 -6.29
C ASP A 97 -24.80 -9.42 -6.60
N PRO A 98 -23.74 -10.23 -6.81
CA PRO A 98 -22.37 -9.74 -6.99
C PRO A 98 -22.13 -9.00 -8.32
N VAL A 99 -23.08 -9.01 -9.26
CA VAL A 99 -22.96 -8.34 -10.57
C VAL A 99 -24.06 -7.29 -10.78
N HIS A 100 -25.29 -7.59 -10.39
CA HIS A 100 -26.47 -6.75 -10.62
C HIS A 100 -26.95 -6.04 -9.35
N GLY A 101 -26.34 -6.32 -8.20
CA GLY A 101 -26.66 -5.67 -6.94
C GLY A 101 -26.27 -4.20 -6.92
N LYS A 102 -26.74 -3.50 -5.89
CA LYS A 102 -26.38 -2.11 -5.61
C LYS A 102 -24.90 -2.03 -5.22
N ARG A 103 -24.19 -1.05 -5.78
CA ARG A 103 -22.79 -0.75 -5.44
C ARG A 103 -22.66 -0.25 -3.99
N ASN A 104 -21.65 -0.75 -3.29
CA ASN A 104 -21.18 -0.26 -2.01
C ASN A 104 -19.80 0.39 -2.21
N TYR A 105 -19.68 1.68 -1.92
CA TYR A 105 -18.50 2.47 -2.32
C TYR A 105 -17.32 2.33 -1.36
N THR A 106 -17.60 1.90 -0.13
CA THR A 106 -16.60 1.76 0.94
C THR A 106 -16.71 0.41 1.61
N TYR A 107 -15.63 -0.04 2.25
CA TYR A 107 -15.64 -1.27 3.05
C TYR A 107 -16.77 -1.26 4.09
N MET A 108 -16.99 -0.12 4.74
CA MET A 108 -18.04 0.02 5.75
C MET A 108 -19.46 -0.07 5.17
N ASP A 109 -19.66 0.34 3.92
CA ASP A 109 -20.93 0.16 3.23
C ASP A 109 -21.18 -1.32 2.92
N VAL A 110 -20.14 -2.05 2.48
CA VAL A 110 -20.23 -3.50 2.26
C VAL A 110 -20.60 -4.23 3.55
N VAL A 111 -19.94 -3.91 4.66
CA VAL A 111 -20.26 -4.50 5.97
C VAL A 111 -21.68 -4.17 6.41
N ARG A 112 -22.14 -2.93 6.19
CA ARG A 112 -23.50 -2.51 6.53
C ARG A 112 -24.55 -3.24 5.69
N ALA A 113 -24.30 -3.41 4.39
CA ALA A 113 -25.21 -4.07 3.47
C ALA A 113 -25.34 -5.58 3.72
N ASN A 114 -24.26 -6.25 4.16
CA ASN A 114 -24.23 -7.71 4.31
C ASN A 114 -24.39 -8.22 5.75
N LEU A 115 -23.91 -7.48 6.75
CA LEU A 115 -23.86 -7.95 8.14
C LEU A 115 -24.78 -7.17 9.10
N GLY A 116 -24.83 -5.84 8.97
CA GLY A 116 -25.64 -4.96 9.81
C GLY A 116 -25.30 -4.97 11.32
N GLY A 117 -26.00 -4.12 12.08
CA GLY A 117 -25.96 -4.10 13.55
C GLY A 117 -24.57 -3.87 14.17
N ARG A 118 -24.29 -4.55 15.29
CA ARG A 118 -23.02 -4.41 16.06
C ARG A 118 -21.78 -4.83 15.27
N LYS A 119 -21.93 -5.67 14.25
CA LYS A 119 -20.81 -6.13 13.41
C LYS A 119 -20.18 -4.98 12.63
N VAL A 120 -20.98 -3.98 12.24
CA VAL A 120 -20.50 -2.73 11.61
C VAL A 120 -19.53 -2.01 12.54
N GLN A 121 -19.86 -1.87 13.83
CA GLN A 121 -19.00 -1.18 14.79
C GLN A 121 -17.67 -1.93 15.01
N LEU A 122 -17.72 -3.26 15.15
CA LEU A 122 -16.52 -4.08 15.33
C LEU A 122 -15.61 -4.06 14.09
N CYS A 123 -16.17 -4.18 12.89
CA CYS A 123 -15.40 -4.10 11.65
C CYS A 123 -14.83 -2.69 11.43
N GLY A 124 -15.59 -1.66 11.79
CA GLY A 124 -15.12 -0.28 11.75
C GLY A 124 -13.94 -0.05 12.68
N LEU A 125 -14.03 -0.51 13.93
CA LEU A 125 -12.91 -0.42 14.88
C LEU A 125 -11.65 -1.10 14.35
N ALA A 126 -11.80 -2.30 13.76
CA ALA A 126 -10.69 -3.02 13.15
C ALA A 126 -10.10 -2.30 11.93
N GLN A 127 -10.95 -1.79 11.02
CA GLN A 127 -10.51 -1.07 9.83
C GLN A 127 -9.79 0.23 10.21
N TYR A 128 -10.42 1.10 11.01
CA TYR A 128 -9.81 2.37 11.41
C TYR A 128 -8.54 2.17 12.25
N GLY A 129 -8.50 1.16 13.12
CA GLY A 129 -7.28 0.79 13.84
C GLY A 129 -6.14 0.41 12.88
N ASN A 130 -6.44 -0.34 11.83
CA ASN A 130 -5.46 -0.71 10.81
C ASN A 130 -4.99 0.52 10.01
N LEU A 131 -5.90 1.40 9.57
CA LEU A 131 -5.58 2.65 8.86
C LEU A 131 -4.67 3.57 9.70
N ILE A 132 -4.96 3.72 11.01
CA ILE A 132 -4.09 4.47 11.93
C ILE A 132 -2.71 3.81 12.02
N GLY A 133 -2.64 2.49 12.11
CA GLY A 133 -1.38 1.75 12.12
C GLY A 133 -0.54 1.97 10.86
N VAL A 134 -1.17 1.86 9.68
CA VAL A 134 -0.52 2.10 8.37
C VAL A 134 0.03 3.52 8.29
N THR A 135 -0.77 4.53 8.63
CA THR A 135 -0.36 5.95 8.54
C THR A 135 0.80 6.29 9.48
N ILE A 136 0.82 5.72 10.70
CA ILE A 136 1.96 5.82 11.63
C ILE A 136 3.20 5.13 11.02
N GLY A 137 3.04 3.89 10.54
CA GLY A 137 4.13 3.11 9.94
C GLY A 137 4.78 3.81 8.75
N TYR A 138 3.97 4.40 7.87
CA TYR A 138 4.44 5.15 6.70
C TYR A 138 5.19 6.41 7.10
N THR A 139 4.67 7.16 8.08
CA THR A 139 5.33 8.38 8.58
C THR A 139 6.70 8.07 9.17
N ILE A 140 6.80 7.02 9.99
CA ILE A 140 8.07 6.58 10.58
C ILE A 140 9.04 6.10 9.50
N THR A 141 8.58 5.25 8.58
CA THR A 141 9.43 4.65 7.55
C THR A 141 9.96 5.68 6.56
N ALA A 142 9.13 6.62 6.10
CA ALA A 142 9.55 7.71 5.22
C ALA A 142 10.62 8.57 5.91
N SER A 143 10.44 8.85 7.21
CA SER A 143 11.38 9.64 8.00
C SER A 143 12.72 8.93 8.19
N ILE A 144 12.70 7.64 8.54
CA ILE A 144 13.93 6.82 8.65
C ILE A 144 14.70 6.79 7.33
N SER A 145 13.98 6.68 6.20
CA SER A 145 14.60 6.65 4.87
C SER A 145 15.30 7.97 4.54
N MET A 146 14.64 9.11 4.81
CA MET A 146 15.26 10.43 4.59
C MET A 146 16.42 10.72 5.55
N VAL A 147 16.34 10.20 6.79
CA VAL A 147 17.44 10.27 7.77
C VAL A 147 18.64 9.45 7.28
N ALA A 148 18.41 8.28 6.67
CA ALA A 148 19.47 7.47 6.09
C ALA A 148 20.21 8.24 4.98
N VAL A 149 19.48 8.89 4.06
CA VAL A 149 20.06 9.73 3.00
C VAL A 149 20.90 10.88 3.58
N LYS A 150 20.36 11.60 4.56
CA LYS A 150 21.11 12.72 5.18
C LYS A 150 22.35 12.24 5.92
N ARG A 151 22.27 11.09 6.58
CA ARG A 151 23.39 10.49 7.31
C ARG A 151 24.46 9.97 6.36
N SER A 152 24.07 9.36 5.25
CA SER A 152 24.93 8.89 4.16
C SER A 152 25.76 10.04 3.57
N ASN A 153 25.09 11.10 3.13
CA ASN A 153 25.74 12.30 2.61
C ASN A 153 26.67 12.97 3.63
N CYS A 154 26.32 12.96 4.91
CA CYS A 154 27.18 13.49 5.97
C CYS A 154 28.49 12.70 6.11
N PHE A 155 28.41 11.37 6.12
CA PHE A 155 29.59 10.50 6.20
C PHE A 155 30.47 10.60 4.96
N HIS A 156 29.87 10.71 3.77
CA HIS A 156 30.64 10.85 2.54
C HIS A 156 31.38 12.19 2.48
N LYS A 157 30.73 13.28 2.94
CA LYS A 157 31.34 14.62 2.93
C LYS A 157 32.42 14.82 3.99
N HIS A 158 32.28 14.25 5.18
CA HIS A 158 33.14 14.53 6.33
C HIS A 158 33.93 13.32 6.83
N GLY A 159 33.80 12.16 6.17
CA GLY A 159 34.44 10.91 6.55
C GLY A 159 33.70 10.11 7.63
N HIS A 160 34.00 8.81 7.74
CA HIS A 160 33.33 7.90 8.69
C HIS A 160 33.67 8.14 10.18
N HIS A 161 34.65 9.00 10.46
CA HIS A 161 35.13 9.33 11.81
C HIS A 161 34.24 10.37 12.51
N VAL A 162 33.36 11.08 11.79
CA VAL A 162 32.45 12.06 12.40
C VAL A 162 31.15 11.43 12.88
N LYS A 163 30.60 11.93 14.00
CA LYS A 163 29.29 11.49 14.50
C LYS A 163 28.15 12.18 13.74
N CYS A 164 27.74 11.62 12.61
CA CYS A 164 26.56 12.09 11.87
C CYS A 164 25.26 11.65 12.56
N ARG A 165 24.78 12.44 13.53
CA ARG A 165 23.45 12.27 14.16
C ARG A 165 22.43 13.14 13.45
N THR A 166 21.32 12.53 13.04
CA THR A 166 20.20 13.23 12.40
C THR A 166 18.92 12.83 13.12
N SER A 167 18.10 13.80 13.51
CA SER A 167 16.79 13.56 14.14
C SER A 167 15.74 13.18 13.09
N ASN A 168 14.84 12.28 13.46
CA ASN A 168 13.70 11.89 12.62
C ASN A 168 12.60 12.98 12.59
N ASN A 169 12.50 13.81 13.65
CA ASN A 169 11.38 14.74 13.85
C ASN A 169 11.17 15.72 12.68
N PRO A 170 12.20 16.37 12.11
CA PRO A 170 11.99 17.27 10.98
C PRO A 170 11.39 16.57 9.77
N PHE A 171 11.79 15.33 9.48
CA PHE A 171 11.28 14.57 8.35
C PHE A 171 9.86 14.07 8.59
N MET A 172 9.52 13.71 9.83
CA MET A 172 8.13 13.38 10.21
C MET A 172 7.20 14.58 10.00
N ILE A 173 7.65 15.77 10.41
CA ILE A 173 6.88 17.02 10.23
C ILE A 173 6.71 17.34 8.74
N ILE A 174 7.79 17.26 7.95
CA ILE A 174 7.72 17.50 6.50
C ILE A 174 6.75 16.52 5.83
N PHE A 175 6.86 15.22 6.16
CA PHE A 175 5.95 14.21 5.62
C PHE A 175 4.50 14.52 5.99
N ALA A 176 4.22 14.84 7.26
CA ALA A 176 2.89 15.21 7.73
C ALA A 176 2.33 16.45 7.01
N CYS A 177 3.14 17.51 6.79
CA CYS A 177 2.72 18.69 6.04
C CYS A 177 2.35 18.34 4.59
N ILE A 178 3.12 17.48 3.92
CA ILE A 178 2.80 17.00 2.58
C ILE A 178 1.47 16.24 2.59
N GLN A 179 1.26 15.34 3.55
CA GLN A 179 0.02 14.57 3.66
C GLN A 179 -1.19 15.48 3.91
N ILE A 180 -1.08 16.48 4.79
CA ILE A 180 -2.17 17.44 5.03
C ILE A 180 -2.59 18.12 3.72
N LEU A 181 -1.63 18.55 2.89
CA LEU A 181 -1.90 19.19 1.61
C LEU A 181 -2.53 18.23 0.60
N LEU A 182 -1.97 17.02 0.45
CA LEU A 182 -2.47 16.03 -0.50
C LEU A 182 -3.85 15.49 -0.12
N SER A 183 -4.13 15.33 1.18
CA SER A 183 -5.44 14.90 1.69
C SER A 183 -6.55 15.94 1.48
N GLN A 184 -6.23 17.16 1.02
CA GLN A 184 -7.25 18.11 0.56
C GLN A 184 -7.78 17.80 -0.83
N ILE A 185 -7.13 16.90 -1.59
CA ILE A 185 -7.54 16.55 -2.95
C ILE A 185 -8.72 15.57 -2.87
N PRO A 186 -9.93 15.96 -3.32
CA PRO A 186 -11.08 15.08 -3.26
C PRO A 186 -10.99 14.02 -4.35
N ASN A 187 -11.25 12.77 -3.95
CA ASN A 187 -11.46 11.58 -4.80
C ASN A 187 -10.18 10.88 -5.30
N PHE A 188 -10.12 9.57 -5.03
CA PHE A 188 -9.01 8.67 -5.36
C PHE A 188 -8.67 8.63 -6.86
N HIS A 189 -9.67 8.85 -7.73
CA HIS A 189 -9.48 8.92 -9.18
C HIS A 189 -8.45 10.00 -9.59
N LYS A 190 -8.45 11.16 -8.92
CA LYS A 190 -7.52 12.27 -9.19
C LYS A 190 -6.09 11.97 -8.73
N LEU A 191 -5.89 10.94 -7.92
CA LEU A 191 -4.61 10.51 -7.37
C LEU A 191 -4.09 9.23 -8.04
N SER A 192 -4.77 8.74 -9.08
CA SER A 192 -4.37 7.54 -9.83
C SER A 192 -2.94 7.64 -10.40
N TRP A 193 -2.55 8.81 -10.92
CA TRP A 193 -1.18 9.07 -11.39
C TRP A 193 -0.14 8.96 -10.26
N LEU A 194 -0.49 9.41 -9.05
CA LEU A 194 0.36 9.34 -7.87
C LEU A 194 0.59 7.88 -7.44
N SER A 195 -0.44 7.04 -7.55
CA SER A 195 -0.33 5.60 -7.30
C SER A 195 0.55 4.87 -8.31
N ILE A 196 0.56 5.29 -9.58
CA ILE A 196 1.45 4.73 -10.61
C ILE A 196 2.90 5.07 -10.27
N ILE A 197 3.20 6.32 -9.93
CA ILE A 197 4.54 6.73 -9.49
C ILE A 197 4.95 5.93 -8.25
N ALA A 198 4.07 5.80 -7.27
CA ALA A 198 4.35 5.02 -6.07
C ALA A 198 4.64 3.55 -6.39
N ALA A 199 3.91 2.92 -7.32
CA ALA A 199 4.19 1.55 -7.76
C ALA A 199 5.58 1.44 -8.41
N VAL A 200 5.93 2.36 -9.30
CA VAL A 200 7.27 2.37 -9.94
C VAL A 200 8.37 2.51 -8.88
N MET A 201 8.17 3.42 -7.91
CA MET A 201 9.12 3.61 -6.83
C MET A 201 9.26 2.37 -5.94
N SER A 202 8.17 1.60 -5.73
CA SER A 202 8.24 0.37 -4.94
C SER A 202 9.01 -0.75 -5.61
N PHE A 203 8.82 -0.94 -6.91
CA PHE A 203 9.66 -1.84 -7.69
C PHE A 203 11.12 -1.38 -7.69
N ALA A 204 11.39 -0.08 -7.81
CA ALA A 204 12.74 0.46 -7.83
C ALA A 204 13.50 0.16 -6.54
N TYR A 205 12.99 0.58 -5.37
CA TYR A 205 13.71 0.36 -4.11
C TYR A 205 13.81 -1.13 -3.75
N SER A 206 12.79 -1.94 -4.07
CA SER A 206 12.80 -3.38 -3.79
C SER A 206 13.84 -4.10 -4.66
N SER A 207 13.92 -3.73 -5.94
CA SER A 207 14.90 -4.33 -6.87
C SER A 207 16.33 -3.92 -6.54
N ILE A 208 16.54 -2.65 -6.18
CA ILE A 208 17.85 -2.17 -5.69
C ILE A 208 18.26 -2.94 -4.44
N GLY A 209 17.36 -3.03 -3.46
CA GLY A 209 17.61 -3.76 -2.22
C GLY A 209 17.94 -5.23 -2.47
N LEU A 210 17.15 -5.91 -3.32
CA LEU A 210 17.39 -7.29 -3.71
C LEU A 210 18.76 -7.46 -4.38
N GLY A 211 19.11 -6.59 -5.33
CA GLY A 211 20.39 -6.61 -6.03
C GLY A 211 21.58 -6.44 -5.07
N LEU A 212 21.48 -5.51 -4.12
CA LEU A 212 22.48 -5.31 -3.07
C LEU A 212 22.58 -6.52 -2.14
N SER A 213 21.44 -7.15 -1.77
CA SER A 213 21.42 -8.38 -0.97
C SER A 213 22.10 -9.53 -1.70
N VAL A 214 21.81 -9.72 -2.99
CA VAL A 214 22.48 -10.74 -3.83
C VAL A 214 23.98 -10.49 -3.88
N ALA A 215 24.40 -9.25 -4.16
CA ALA A 215 25.82 -8.89 -4.19
C ALA A 215 26.51 -9.18 -2.85
N LYS A 216 25.86 -8.88 -1.72
CA LYS A 216 26.37 -9.18 -0.38
C LYS A 216 26.48 -10.69 -0.11
N VAL A 217 25.53 -11.49 -0.56
CA VAL A 217 25.58 -12.96 -0.42
C VAL A 217 26.74 -13.55 -1.22
N ILE A 218 26.99 -13.04 -2.43
CA ILE A 218 28.03 -13.57 -3.32
C ILE A 218 29.43 -13.12 -2.90
N ALA A 219 29.60 -11.84 -2.54
CA ALA A 219 30.91 -11.24 -2.27
C ALA A 219 31.30 -11.18 -0.79
N GLY A 220 30.31 -11.32 0.12
CA GLY A 220 30.51 -11.14 1.56
C GLY A 220 30.78 -12.45 2.30
N PRO A 221 31.23 -12.36 3.57
CA PRO A 221 31.26 -13.51 4.46
C PRO A 221 29.84 -14.04 4.65
N HIS A 222 29.71 -15.37 4.76
CA HIS A 222 28.40 -16.00 4.93
C HIS A 222 27.82 -15.61 6.28
N ALA A 223 26.66 -14.94 6.25
CA ALA A 223 25.96 -14.57 7.47
C ALA A 223 25.39 -15.82 8.16
N ARG A 224 25.36 -15.80 9.50
CA ARG A 224 24.80 -16.91 10.27
C ARG A 224 23.28 -16.95 10.12
N THR A 225 22.78 -17.98 9.44
CA THR A 225 21.35 -18.29 9.33
C THR A 225 21.04 -19.62 10.01
N THR A 226 19.77 -19.86 10.33
CA THR A 226 19.31 -21.04 11.09
C THR A 226 17.90 -21.45 10.63
N LEU A 227 17.55 -22.72 10.84
CA LEU A 227 16.23 -23.25 10.47
C LEU A 227 15.07 -22.55 11.19
N THR A 228 15.30 -22.12 12.43
CA THR A 228 14.30 -21.51 13.33
C THR A 228 14.59 -20.04 13.65
N GLY A 229 15.52 -19.41 12.92
CA GLY A 229 15.88 -18.00 13.11
C GLY A 229 16.71 -17.77 14.37
N GLY A 230 16.71 -16.52 14.86
CA GLY A 230 17.50 -16.11 16.04
C GLY A 230 17.41 -17.10 17.20
N THR A 231 18.54 -17.50 17.76
CA THR A 231 18.61 -18.54 18.80
C THR A 231 18.60 -17.91 20.19
N VAL A 232 18.01 -18.59 21.17
CA VAL A 232 18.15 -18.22 22.59
C VAL A 232 19.64 -18.28 22.94
N GLY A 233 20.13 -17.24 23.63
CA GLY A 233 21.54 -17.09 23.95
C GLY A 233 21.74 -15.98 24.98
N ILE A 234 22.98 -15.51 25.10
CA ILE A 234 23.36 -14.48 26.09
C ILE A 234 22.58 -13.17 25.84
N ASP A 235 22.37 -12.82 24.58
CA ASP A 235 21.71 -11.56 24.19
C ASP A 235 20.20 -11.69 23.93
N VAL A 236 19.65 -12.92 23.92
CA VAL A 236 18.23 -13.17 23.60
C VAL A 236 17.66 -14.20 24.56
N SER A 237 16.76 -13.76 25.43
CA SER A 237 16.03 -14.66 26.33
C SER A 237 14.97 -15.48 25.59
N ALA A 238 14.46 -16.55 26.23
CA ALA A 238 13.36 -17.34 25.67
C ALA A 238 12.09 -16.50 25.46
N SER A 239 11.77 -15.60 26.40
CA SER A 239 10.63 -14.67 26.27
C SER A 239 10.82 -13.69 25.12
N ASP A 240 12.04 -13.16 24.93
CA ASP A 240 12.33 -12.26 23.81
C ASP A 240 12.17 -12.98 22.48
N LYS A 241 12.62 -14.24 22.39
CA LYS A 241 12.44 -15.06 21.20
C LYS A 241 10.96 -15.26 20.87
N VAL A 242 10.13 -15.58 21.86
CA VAL A 242 8.68 -15.73 21.68
C VAL A 242 8.05 -14.41 21.20
N TRP A 243 8.38 -13.29 21.85
CA TRP A 243 7.83 -11.99 21.49
C TRP A 243 8.25 -11.53 20.09
N LYS A 244 9.53 -11.74 19.72
CA LYS A 244 10.04 -11.46 18.37
C LYS A 244 9.38 -12.34 17.31
N THR A 245 9.06 -13.60 17.65
CA THR A 245 8.33 -14.52 16.76
C THR A 245 6.92 -13.98 16.48
N PHE A 246 6.16 -13.57 17.50
CA PHE A 246 4.84 -12.98 17.31
C PHE A 246 4.88 -11.65 16.54
N GLN A 247 5.86 -10.81 16.82
CA GLN A 247 6.08 -9.57 16.05
C GLN A 247 6.36 -9.86 14.58
N ALA A 248 7.20 -10.85 14.28
CA ALA A 248 7.51 -11.23 12.89
C ALA A 248 6.29 -11.77 12.14
N ILE A 249 5.42 -12.55 12.81
CA ILE A 249 4.14 -12.98 12.22
C ILE A 249 3.24 -11.77 11.94
N GLY A 250 3.14 -10.84 12.89
CA GLY A 250 2.39 -9.60 12.72
C GLY A 250 2.93 -8.70 11.61
N ASP A 251 4.26 -8.62 11.47
CA ASP A 251 4.95 -7.88 10.42
C ASP A 251 4.66 -8.47 9.02
N ILE A 252 4.72 -9.79 8.88
CA ILE A 252 4.31 -10.47 7.62
C ILE A 252 2.82 -10.26 7.33
N ALA A 253 1.95 -10.34 8.35
CA ALA A 253 0.52 -10.08 8.18
C ALA A 253 0.25 -8.65 7.71
N PHE A 254 0.91 -7.67 8.33
CA PHE A 254 0.86 -6.26 7.95
C PHE A 254 1.35 -6.05 6.52
N ALA A 255 2.41 -6.73 6.11
CA ALA A 255 2.95 -6.61 4.76
C ALA A 255 1.94 -7.00 3.67
N TYR A 256 0.92 -7.82 3.97
CA TYR A 256 -0.15 -8.19 3.04
C TYR A 256 -1.46 -7.41 3.23
N ALA A 257 -1.51 -6.43 4.14
CA ALA A 257 -2.73 -5.76 4.55
C ALA A 257 -3.14 -4.63 3.58
N TYR A 258 -3.88 -4.97 2.51
CA TYR A 258 -4.56 -3.99 1.64
C TYR A 258 -6.08 -4.18 1.56
N SER A 259 -6.61 -5.25 2.16
CA SER A 259 -8.05 -5.57 2.10
C SER A 259 -8.95 -4.48 2.68
N THR A 260 -8.40 -3.64 3.56
CA THR A 260 -9.08 -2.48 4.19
C THR A 260 -9.41 -1.35 3.22
N VAL A 261 -8.77 -1.32 2.04
CA VAL A 261 -8.98 -0.32 0.98
C VAL A 261 -9.39 -0.96 -0.35
N LEU A 262 -9.65 -2.29 -0.35
CA LEU A 262 -9.96 -3.06 -1.54
C LEU A 262 -11.24 -2.56 -2.22
N VAL A 263 -12.27 -2.25 -1.44
CA VAL A 263 -13.58 -1.84 -1.95
C VAL A 263 -13.49 -0.47 -2.63
N GLU A 264 -12.72 0.43 -2.03
CA GLU A 264 -12.44 1.76 -2.54
C GLU A 264 -11.63 1.69 -3.85
N ILE A 265 -10.65 0.77 -3.95
CA ILE A 265 -9.95 0.47 -5.22
C ILE A 265 -10.94 -0.09 -6.25
N GLN A 266 -11.79 -1.03 -5.86
CA GLN A 266 -12.77 -1.66 -6.74
C GLN A 266 -13.81 -0.65 -7.25
N ASP A 267 -14.18 0.35 -6.45
CA ASP A 267 -15.08 1.43 -6.84
C ASP A 267 -14.49 2.35 -7.93
N THR A 268 -13.22 2.19 -8.31
CA THR A 268 -12.63 2.91 -9.44
C THR A 268 -12.85 2.22 -10.78
N LEU A 269 -13.22 0.94 -10.77
CA LEU A 269 -13.23 0.07 -11.94
C LEU A 269 -14.41 0.38 -12.86
N LYS A 270 -14.11 0.50 -14.15
CA LYS A 270 -15.12 0.56 -15.20
C LYS A 270 -15.80 -0.81 -15.37
N SER A 271 -17.05 -0.78 -15.81
CA SER A 271 -17.81 -1.96 -16.22
C SER A 271 -18.45 -1.70 -17.60
N PRO A 272 -18.38 -2.63 -18.57
CA PRO A 272 -17.88 -4.02 -18.50
C PRO A 272 -16.34 -4.18 -18.60
N PRO A 273 -15.76 -5.33 -18.18
CA PRO A 273 -16.42 -6.45 -17.49
C PRO A 273 -16.84 -6.07 -16.06
N ALA A 274 -17.66 -6.90 -15.40
CA ALA A 274 -18.10 -6.67 -14.02
C ALA A 274 -16.92 -6.38 -13.08
N GLU A 275 -17.12 -5.45 -12.15
CA GLU A 275 -16.07 -4.90 -11.29
C GLU A 275 -15.41 -6.00 -10.46
N ASN A 276 -16.18 -6.97 -9.96
CA ASN A 276 -15.65 -8.12 -9.23
C ASN A 276 -14.72 -8.99 -10.08
N LYS A 277 -15.01 -9.20 -11.36
CA LYS A 277 -14.14 -9.97 -12.28
C LYS A 277 -12.83 -9.24 -12.53
N ALA A 278 -12.91 -7.93 -12.80
CA ALA A 278 -11.73 -7.10 -12.98
C ALA A 278 -10.88 -7.02 -11.69
N MET A 279 -11.53 -6.90 -10.53
CA MET A 279 -10.87 -6.83 -9.23
C MET A 279 -10.22 -8.15 -8.84
N LYS A 280 -10.87 -9.30 -9.06
CA LYS A 280 -10.26 -10.62 -8.82
C LYS A 280 -9.01 -10.86 -9.68
N ARG A 281 -9.05 -10.45 -10.94
CA ARG A 281 -7.86 -10.46 -11.81
C ARG A 281 -6.76 -9.57 -11.25
N ALA A 282 -7.10 -8.35 -10.83
CA ALA A 282 -6.14 -7.42 -10.24
C ALA A 282 -5.53 -7.96 -8.93
N THR A 283 -6.36 -8.51 -8.04
CA THR A 283 -5.96 -9.19 -6.80
C THR A 283 -5.01 -10.36 -7.08
N SER A 284 -5.31 -11.20 -8.06
CA SER A 284 -4.45 -12.32 -8.44
C SER A 284 -3.06 -11.84 -8.89
N ILE A 285 -3.00 -10.83 -9.78
CA ILE A 285 -1.73 -10.32 -10.32
C ILE A 285 -0.96 -9.56 -9.23
N GLY A 286 -1.65 -8.71 -8.47
CA GLY A 286 -1.06 -7.90 -7.41
C GLY A 286 -0.44 -8.77 -6.33
N ILE A 287 -1.20 -9.72 -5.76
CA ILE A 287 -0.69 -10.60 -4.71
C ILE A 287 0.42 -11.50 -5.23
N ALA A 288 0.29 -12.10 -6.42
CA ALA A 288 1.34 -12.94 -6.98
C ALA A 288 2.65 -12.16 -7.16
N THR A 289 2.57 -10.94 -7.72
CA THR A 289 3.73 -10.07 -7.91
C THR A 289 4.37 -9.71 -6.58
N THR A 290 3.57 -9.28 -5.61
CA THR A 290 4.06 -8.93 -4.28
C THR A 290 4.69 -10.11 -3.56
N THR A 291 4.06 -11.29 -3.60
CA THR A 291 4.60 -12.50 -2.97
C THR A 291 5.96 -12.87 -3.53
N VAL A 292 6.17 -12.76 -4.86
CA VAL A 292 7.49 -12.97 -5.46
C VAL A 292 8.51 -12.01 -4.86
N PHE A 293 8.23 -10.70 -4.84
CA PHE A 293 9.13 -9.72 -4.24
C PHE A 293 9.36 -9.97 -2.74
N TYR A 294 8.35 -10.39 -2.01
CA TYR A 294 8.42 -10.62 -0.57
C TYR A 294 9.27 -11.83 -0.22
N VAL A 295 9.10 -12.93 -0.95
CA VAL A 295 9.96 -14.10 -0.81
C VAL A 295 11.39 -13.74 -1.19
N LEU A 296 11.61 -13.02 -2.30
CA LEU A 296 12.94 -12.63 -2.74
C LEU A 296 13.64 -11.70 -1.72
N CYS A 297 13.02 -10.58 -1.37
CA CYS A 297 13.58 -9.62 -0.42
C CYS A 297 13.74 -10.23 0.98
N GLY A 298 12.76 -10.99 1.45
CA GLY A 298 12.82 -11.65 2.75
C GLY A 298 13.92 -12.72 2.81
N CYS A 299 13.91 -13.68 1.90
CA CYS A 299 14.84 -14.82 1.91
C CYS A 299 16.26 -14.40 1.55
N VAL A 300 16.44 -13.60 0.49
CA VAL A 300 17.78 -13.15 0.09
C VAL A 300 18.30 -12.12 1.09
N GLY A 301 17.44 -11.27 1.66
CA GLY A 301 17.79 -10.39 2.77
C GLY A 301 18.25 -11.17 4.00
N TYR A 302 17.54 -12.25 4.37
CA TYR A 302 17.96 -13.12 5.46
C TYR A 302 19.28 -13.84 5.17
N ALA A 303 19.49 -14.31 3.93
CA ALA A 303 20.78 -14.87 3.52
C ALA A 303 21.91 -13.83 3.61
N ALA A 304 21.64 -12.58 3.28
CA ALA A 304 22.63 -11.50 3.26
C ALA A 304 23.02 -11.01 4.67
N PHE A 305 22.09 -11.01 5.62
CA PHE A 305 22.30 -10.41 6.94
C PHE A 305 22.23 -11.39 8.11
N GLY A 306 21.72 -12.59 7.90
CA GLY A 306 21.62 -13.62 8.94
C GLY A 306 20.63 -13.28 10.04
N ASN A 307 20.84 -13.88 11.21
CA ASN A 307 19.97 -13.73 12.38
C ASN A 307 19.90 -12.28 12.92
N ASP A 308 20.83 -11.43 12.51
CA ASP A 308 20.92 -10.01 12.89
C ASP A 308 20.42 -9.07 11.78
N ALA A 309 19.61 -9.59 10.84
CA ALA A 309 19.00 -8.78 9.79
C ALA A 309 18.28 -7.56 10.37
N PRO A 310 18.50 -6.35 9.83
CA PRO A 310 17.87 -5.15 10.38
C PRO A 310 16.42 -5.01 9.94
N GLY A 311 15.60 -4.33 10.74
CA GLY A 311 14.17 -4.11 10.46
C GLY A 311 13.89 -3.27 9.20
N ASN A 312 14.89 -2.58 8.68
CA ASN A 312 14.89 -2.12 7.29
C ASN A 312 16.19 -2.63 6.66
N PHE A 313 16.09 -3.64 5.80
CA PHE A 313 17.28 -4.32 5.26
C PHE A 313 18.18 -3.37 4.44
N LEU A 314 17.64 -2.28 3.86
CA LEU A 314 18.45 -1.25 3.19
C LEU A 314 19.39 -0.49 4.12
N THR A 315 19.07 -0.40 5.42
CA THR A 315 19.97 0.20 6.42
C THR A 315 21.14 -0.73 6.77
N GLY A 316 20.99 -2.03 6.48
CA GLY A 316 21.99 -3.05 6.78
C GLY A 316 23.20 -3.07 5.85
N PHE A 317 23.09 -2.45 4.68
CA PHE A 317 24.22 -2.35 3.75
C PHE A 317 25.33 -1.43 4.27
N GLY A 318 25.09 -0.67 5.34
CA GLY A 318 25.98 0.40 5.78
C GLY A 318 26.16 1.42 4.67
N PHE A 319 26.85 2.52 4.95
CA PHE A 319 27.12 3.57 3.96
C PHE A 319 28.20 3.14 2.95
N TYR A 320 28.17 1.88 2.52
CA TYR A 320 29.14 1.28 1.63
C TYR A 320 28.80 1.60 0.17
N GLU A 321 29.85 1.69 -0.64
CA GLU A 321 29.74 1.98 -2.07
C GLU A 321 28.94 0.89 -2.83
N PRO A 322 28.06 1.27 -3.77
CA PRO A 322 27.71 2.63 -4.13
C PRO A 322 26.69 3.28 -3.18
N PHE A 323 27.10 4.26 -2.38
CA PHE A 323 26.22 4.92 -1.40
C PHE A 323 25.05 5.65 -2.09
N TRP A 324 25.28 6.16 -3.29
CA TRP A 324 24.27 6.83 -4.11
C TRP A 324 23.11 5.89 -4.46
N LEU A 325 23.36 4.59 -4.59
CA LEU A 325 22.33 3.61 -4.94
C LEU A 325 21.43 3.32 -3.73
N VAL A 326 22.03 3.25 -2.54
CA VAL A 326 21.30 3.15 -1.26
C VAL A 326 20.49 4.43 -1.02
N ASP A 327 21.05 5.60 -1.29
CA ASP A 327 20.35 6.88 -1.17
C ASP A 327 19.17 6.95 -2.15
N LEU A 328 19.37 6.53 -3.40
CA LEU A 328 18.30 6.44 -4.40
C LEU A 328 17.16 5.53 -3.92
N ALA A 329 17.48 4.34 -3.38
CA ALA A 329 16.46 3.44 -2.84
C ALA A 329 15.67 4.08 -1.69
N ASN A 330 16.34 4.78 -0.76
CA ASN A 330 15.66 5.47 0.34
C ASN A 330 14.80 6.66 -0.13
N ILE A 331 15.24 7.39 -1.16
CA ILE A 331 14.42 8.43 -1.81
C ILE A 331 13.19 7.82 -2.47
N CYS A 332 13.36 6.70 -3.19
CA CYS A 332 12.24 5.95 -3.77
C CYS A 332 11.24 5.51 -2.69
N ILE A 333 11.69 5.03 -1.53
CA ILE A 333 10.80 4.72 -0.39
C ILE A 333 10.01 5.95 0.05
N ALA A 334 10.69 7.09 0.27
CA ALA A 334 10.01 8.30 0.72
C ALA A 334 8.92 8.77 -0.28
N ILE A 335 9.23 8.77 -1.58
CA ILE A 335 8.28 9.13 -2.64
C ILE A 335 7.13 8.12 -2.71
N HIS A 336 7.45 6.82 -2.65
CA HIS A 336 6.45 5.76 -2.64
C HIS A 336 5.44 5.95 -1.49
N LEU A 337 5.93 6.17 -0.28
CA LEU A 337 5.09 6.30 0.91
C LEU A 337 4.24 7.58 0.88
N ILE A 338 4.66 8.64 0.17
CA ILE A 338 3.81 9.80 -0.08
C ILE A 338 2.56 9.39 -0.87
N GLY A 339 2.73 8.62 -1.94
CA GLY A 339 1.62 8.17 -2.76
C GLY A 339 0.79 7.05 -2.13
N ALA A 340 1.44 6.09 -1.46
CA ALA A 340 0.76 5.00 -0.79
C ALA A 340 -0.13 5.48 0.35
N TYR A 341 0.29 6.52 1.09
CA TYR A 341 -0.52 7.13 2.16
C TYR A 341 -1.88 7.58 1.64
N GLN A 342 -1.96 8.14 0.43
CA GLN A 342 -3.22 8.64 -0.14
C GLN A 342 -4.18 7.52 -0.59
N VAL A 343 -3.72 6.27 -0.57
CA VAL A 343 -4.58 5.09 -0.82
C VAL A 343 -5.36 4.68 0.44
N PHE A 344 -4.87 5.05 1.63
CA PHE A 344 -5.43 4.71 2.92
C PHE A 344 -6.07 5.93 3.59
#